data_AF-A0A091Q1I8-F1
#
_entry.id   AF-A0A091Q1I8-F1
#
_cell.length_a   1.000
_cell.length_b   1.000
_cell.length_c   1.000
_cell.angle_alpha   90.00
_cell.angle_beta   90.00
_cell.angle_gamma   90.00
#
_symmetry.space_group_name_H-M   'P 1'
#
loop_
_entity.id
_entity.type
_entity.pdbx_description
1 polymer ?
#
loop_
_entity_poly.entity_id
_entity_poly.type
_entity_poly.pdbx_seq_one_letter_code
_entity_poly.pdbx_strand_id
1 'polypeptide(L)' 'SPIPPKLEEKLVCCICLELFRLPVTLPCGHNFCKRCISDHWHKQE' A
#
# COMPACT_ATOMS: atom_id res chain seq x y z
N SER A 1 5.45 19.93 -8.77
CA SER A 1 6.71 19.77 -8.04
C SER A 1 6.97 18.30 -7.84
N PRO A 2 8.10 17.73 -8.29
CA PRO A 2 8.40 16.32 -8.05
C PRO A 2 8.64 16.09 -6.56
N ILE A 3 8.06 15.02 -6.06
CA ILE A 3 8.23 14.56 -4.67
C ILE A 3 9.70 14.15 -4.52
N PRO A 4 10.39 14.48 -3.40
CA PRO A 4 11.75 14.00 -3.20
C PRO A 4 11.76 12.46 -3.21
N PRO A 5 12.72 11.80 -3.90
CA PRO A 5 12.69 10.35 -4.17
C PRO A 5 12.57 9.48 -2.90
N LYS A 6 13.08 9.97 -1.78
CA LYS A 6 12.97 9.33 -0.45
C LYS A 6 11.56 9.25 0.13
N LEU A 7 10.63 10.09 -0.32
CA LEU A 7 9.25 10.10 0.14
C LEU A 7 8.37 9.18 -0.71
N GLU A 8 8.70 9.00 -1.99
CA GLU A 8 7.98 8.09 -2.88
C GLU A 8 8.08 6.64 -2.39
N GLU A 9 9.27 6.19 -1.95
CA GLU A 9 9.46 4.85 -1.38
C GLU A 9 8.54 4.57 -0.17
N LYS A 10 8.23 5.60 0.62
CA LYS A 10 7.33 5.48 1.79
C LYS A 10 5.84 5.48 1.42
N LEU A 11 5.52 5.76 0.16
CA LEU A 11 4.17 5.85 -0.37
C LEU A 11 3.82 4.69 -1.32
N VAL A 12 4.67 3.66 -1.38
CA VAL A 12 4.48 2.49 -2.22
C VAL A 12 3.85 1.33 -1.44
N CYS A 13 2.88 0.66 -2.06
CA CYS A 13 2.33 -0.59 -1.57
C CYS A 13 3.24 -1.76 -1.90
N CYS A 14 3.63 -2.54 -0.89
CA CYS A 14 4.50 -3.71 -1.09
C CYS A 14 3.82 -4.91 -1.79
N ILE A 15 2.51 -4.87 -2.01
CA ILE A 15 1.78 -5.93 -2.75
C ILE A 15 1.84 -5.68 -4.25
N CYS A 16 1.54 -4.46 -4.70
CA CYS A 16 1.50 -4.12 -6.13
C CYS A 16 2.71 -3.34 -6.61
N LEU A 17 3.60 -2.90 -5.71
CA LEU A 17 4.80 -2.08 -5.97
C LEU A 17 4.50 -0.73 -6.65
N GLU A 18 3.29 -0.22 -6.45
CA GLU A 18 2.80 1.06 -6.96
C GLU A 18 2.50 2.02 -5.80
N LEU A 19 2.38 3.31 -6.09
CA LEU A 19 1.87 4.29 -5.12
C LEU A 19 0.50 3.87 -4.58
N PHE A 20 0.28 4.11 -3.29
CA PHE A 20 -0.98 3.76 -2.61
C PHE A 20 -2.20 4.35 -3.32
N ARG A 21 -3.16 3.48 -3.66
CA ARG A 21 -4.51 3.88 -4.08
C ARG A 21 -5.49 3.50 -2.98
N LEU A 22 -6.09 4.52 -2.36
CA LEU A 22 -6.97 4.36 -1.20
C LEU A 22 -6.29 3.52 -0.10
N PRO A 23 -5.24 4.06 0.55
CA PRO A 23 -4.48 3.31 1.55
C PRO A 23 -5.36 2.89 2.73
N VAL A 24 -5.12 1.69 3.23
CA VAL A 24 -5.63 1.17 4.50
C VAL A 24 -4.44 0.95 5.41
N THR A 25 -4.49 1.55 6.60
CA THR A 25 -3.48 1.35 7.65
C THR A 25 -3.92 0.22 8.56
N LEU A 26 -3.10 -0.83 8.68
CA LEU A 26 -3.32 -1.92 9.63
C LEU A 26 -2.94 -1.48 11.06
N PRO A 27 -3.42 -2.16 12.11
CA PRO A 27 -3.02 -1.87 13.49
C PRO A 27 -1.50 -1.94 13.75
N CYS A 28 -0.75 -2.69 12.93
CA CYS A 28 0.71 -2.74 12.97
C CYS A 28 1.41 -1.52 12.33
N GLY A 29 0.65 -0.55 11.81
CA GLY A 29 1.15 0.67 11.18
C GLY A 29 1.49 0.55 9.70
N HIS A 30 1.41 -0.64 9.10
CA HIS A 30 1.66 -0.84 7.68
C HIS A 30 0.48 -0.39 6.82
N ASN A 31 0.79 0.18 5.66
CA ASN A 31 -0.19 0.69 4.70
C ASN A 31 -0.23 -0.17 3.45
N PHE A 32 -1.43 -0.36 2.89
CA PHE A 32 -1.66 -1.12 1.66
C PHE A 32 -2.77 -0.47 0.84
N CYS A 33 -2.80 -0.68 -0.47
CA CYS A 33 -3.98 -0.32 -1.25
C CYS A 33 -5.20 -1.12 -0.76
N LYS A 34 -6.37 -0.49 -0.62
CA LYS A 34 -7.61 -1.17 -0.22
C LYS A 34 -7.86 -2.44 -1.02
N ARG A 35 -7.72 -2.36 -2.35
CA ARG A 35 -7.87 -3.52 -3.23
C ARG A 35 -6.86 -4.62 -2.93
N CYS A 36 -5.59 -4.28 -2.77
CA CYS A 36 -4.54 -5.26 -2.54
C CYS A 36 -4.73 -6.03 -1.22
N ILE A 37 -5.11 -5.34 -0.15
CA ILE A 37 -5.34 -6.00 1.14
C ILE A 37 -6.63 -6.85 1.13
N SER A 38 -7.70 -6.37 0.48
CA SER A 38 -8.93 -7.15 0.27
C SER A 38 -8.67 -8.40 -0.56
N ASP A 39 -8.01 -8.27 -1.72
CA ASP A 39 -7.67 -9.40 -2.60
C ASP A 39 -6.76 -10.42 -1.89
N HIS A 40 -5.83 -9.96 -1.03
CA HIS A 40 -4.98 -10.86 -0.25
C HIS A 40 -5.79 -11.67 0.79
N TRP A 41 -6.72 -11.03 1.49
CA TRP A 41 -7.57 -11.70 2.49
C TRP A 41 -8.53 -12.70 1.84
N HIS A 42 -9.08 -12.37 0.68
CA HIS A 42 -9.99 -13.25 -0.07
C HIS A 42 -9.28 -14.46 -0.71
N LYS A 43 -7.95 -14.44 -0.83
CA LYS A 43 -7.15 -15.55 -1.37
C LYS A 43 -6.72 -16.57 -0.30
N GLN A 44 -7.05 -16.35 0.97
CA GLN A 44 -6.72 -17.24 2.09
C GLN A 44 -7.85 -18.25 2.40
N GLU A 45 -8.84 -18.40 1.49
CA GLU A 45 -9.91 -19.41 1.53
C GLU A 45 -9.74 -20.45 0.42
#